data_AF-A0A1Q5URQ8-F1
#
_entry.id   AF-A0A1Q5URQ8-F1
#
_cell.length_a   1.000
_cell.length_b   1.000
_cell.length_c   1.000
_cell.angle_alpha   90.00
_cell.angle_beta   90.00
_cell.angle_gamma   90.00
#
_symmetry.space_group_name_H-M   'P 1'
#
loop_
_entity.id
_entity.type
_entity.pdbx_description
1 polymer ?
#
loop_
_entity_poly.entity_id
_entity_poly.type
_entity_poly.pdbx_seq_one_letter_code
_entity_poly.pdbx_strand_id
1 'polypeptide(L)'
;MKEFPSLIDDADLPSSLDTQSADADPKCQVMIAPVLHFKYELVRIVSGVLHSLYGTHNPTEAPRVLLEKQFNNDLQEWRCQIAPFLDASQVELKFLLPMFERQSNMLSLAYAHAVILINRGWVLSELKYSYLGPGEDMRSDVSACLSAALSILHTINRMFQANGIFPAYWFTQYQGFCAIVIIYTYTIRAWSEDNEFCLKHFRAAERCQSQIASIAQ
;
A
#
# COMPACT_ATOMS: atom_id res chain seq x y z
N MET A 1 11.77 14.83 35.50
CA MET A 1 10.92 15.29 34.40
C MET A 1 11.65 14.88 33.12
N LYS A 2 11.18 13.89 32.36
CA LYS A 2 11.82 13.47 31.11
C LYS A 2 11.43 14.48 30.04
N GLU A 3 12.39 15.24 29.53
CA GLU A 3 12.19 16.11 28.36
C GLU A 3 11.91 15.24 27.13
N PHE A 4 10.91 15.64 26.35
CA PHE A 4 10.62 15.02 25.06
C PHE A 4 11.64 15.54 24.02
N PRO A 5 12.04 14.72 23.04
CA PRO A 5 12.92 15.17 21.98
C PRO A 5 12.25 16.30 21.18
N SER A 6 12.94 17.43 21.05
CA SER A 6 12.51 18.54 20.22
C SER A 6 12.72 18.22 18.74
N LEU A 7 11.80 18.69 17.89
CA LEU A 7 12.00 18.75 16.44
C LEU A 7 13.18 19.70 16.16
N ILE A 8 14.31 19.13 15.75
CA ILE A 8 15.50 19.85 15.31
C ILE A 8 15.56 19.68 13.79
N ASP A 9 15.70 20.78 13.07
CA ASP A 9 15.90 20.77 11.62
C ASP A 9 17.33 20.31 11.31
N ASP A 10 17.53 19.58 10.20
CA ASP A 10 18.85 18.98 9.87
C ASP A 10 19.93 20.06 9.67
N ALA A 11 19.52 21.29 9.34
CA ALA A 11 20.39 22.46 9.24
C ALA A 11 21.00 22.90 10.58
N ASP A 12 20.37 22.51 11.70
CA ASP A 12 20.77 22.87 13.07
C ASP A 12 21.52 21.73 13.78
N LEU A 13 21.78 20.60 13.09
CA LEU A 13 22.61 19.54 13.65
C LEU A 13 24.07 20.03 13.77
N PRO A 14 24.69 19.92 14.96
CA PRO A 14 26.09 20.27 15.12
C PRO A 14 26.95 19.33 14.26
N SER A 15 27.78 19.93 13.41
CA SER A 15 28.72 19.28 12.48
C SER A 15 29.78 18.39 13.16
N SER A 16 29.71 18.21 14.47
CA SER A 16 30.57 17.35 15.27
C SER A 16 30.08 15.90 15.40
N LEU A 17 28.90 15.56 14.86
CA LEU A 17 28.41 14.17 14.81
C LEU A 17 28.92 13.39 13.58
N ASP A 18 29.70 14.01 12.69
CA ASP A 18 30.42 13.35 11.60
C ASP A 18 31.55 12.49 12.15
N THR A 19 31.17 11.36 12.75
CA THR A 19 32.08 10.31 13.17
C THR A 19 32.47 9.52 11.94
N GLN A 20 33.60 9.92 11.36
CA GLN A 20 34.50 9.14 10.50
C GLN A 20 33.99 7.76 10.05
N SER A 21 33.32 7.72 8.91
CA SER A 21 33.27 6.54 8.05
C SER A 21 33.82 6.91 6.68
N ALA A 22 35.15 6.88 6.58
CA ALA A 22 35.88 7.03 5.33
C ALA A 22 35.75 5.73 4.51
N ASP A 23 34.57 5.51 3.90
CA ASP A 23 34.40 4.78 2.62
C ASP A 23 32.95 4.76 2.09
N ALA A 24 32.00 5.49 2.70
CA ALA A 24 30.63 5.52 2.21
C ALA A 24 30.43 6.72 1.27
N ASP A 25 30.02 6.45 0.03
CA ASP A 25 29.55 7.48 -0.91
C ASP A 25 28.48 8.36 -0.21
N PRO A 26 28.77 9.66 0.05
CA PRO A 26 27.95 10.50 0.93
C PRO A 26 26.57 10.86 0.37
N LYS A 27 26.24 10.45 -0.85
CA LYS A 27 24.96 10.77 -1.50
C LYS A 27 23.81 9.81 -1.16
N CYS A 28 24.05 8.73 -0.41
CA CYS A 28 23.08 7.62 -0.31
C CYS A 28 22.55 7.32 1.11
N GLN A 29 23.04 7.97 2.17
CA GLN A 29 22.70 7.58 3.55
C GLN A 29 21.57 8.38 4.23
N VAL A 30 21.28 9.61 3.79
CA VAL A 30 20.40 10.53 4.53
C VAL A 30 18.93 10.07 4.59
N MET A 31 18.46 9.24 3.65
CA MET A 31 17.04 8.84 3.59
C MET A 31 16.72 7.46 4.17
N ILE A 32 17.70 6.70 4.68
CA ILE A 32 17.46 5.32 5.13
C ILE A 32 16.69 5.29 6.46
N ALA A 33 17.09 6.11 7.43
CA ALA A 33 16.50 6.14 8.76
C ALA A 33 14.99 6.47 8.75
N PRO A 34 14.51 7.57 8.12
CA PRO A 34 13.08 7.86 8.07
C PRO A 34 12.29 6.82 7.30
N VAL A 35 12.83 6.27 6.21
CA VAL A 35 12.18 5.18 5.45
C VAL A 35 12.01 3.92 6.31
N LEU A 36 13.01 3.54 7.10
CA LEU A 36 12.91 2.40 8.01
C LEU A 36 11.87 2.62 9.11
N HIS A 37 11.78 3.84 9.66
CA HIS A 37 10.74 4.20 10.63
C HIS A 37 9.34 3.98 10.05
N PHE A 38 9.05 4.56 8.88
CA PHE A 38 7.75 4.41 8.25
C PHE A 38 7.44 2.95 7.88
N LYS A 39 8.44 2.19 7.40
CA LYS A 39 8.29 0.76 7.13
C LYS A 39 7.93 -0.01 8.40
N TYR A 40 8.60 0.27 9.52
CA TYR A 40 8.35 -0.40 10.78
C TYR A 40 6.94 -0.14 11.29
N GLU A 41 6.48 1.11 11.26
CA GLU A 41 5.10 1.45 11.66
C GLU A 41 4.06 0.74 10.83
N LEU A 42 4.25 0.70 9.50
CA LEU A 42 3.34 0.00 8.61
C LEU A 42 3.34 -1.51 8.88
N VAL A 43 4.51 -2.11 9.09
CA VAL A 43 4.63 -3.53 9.47
C VAL A 43 3.92 -3.81 10.79
N ARG A 44 4.01 -2.90 11.76
CA ARG A 44 3.30 -3.02 13.04
C ARG A 44 1.78 -3.03 12.84
N ILE A 45 1.26 -2.10 12.04
CA ILE A 45 -0.17 -2.04 11.69
C ILE A 45 -0.60 -3.34 11.00
N VAL A 46 0.11 -3.76 9.95
CA VAL A 46 -0.19 -4.99 9.20
C VAL A 46 -0.13 -6.23 10.08
N SER A 47 0.84 -6.32 11.00
CA SER A 47 0.94 -7.43 11.95
C SER A 47 -0.26 -7.47 12.89
N GLY A 48 -0.71 -6.30 13.37
CA GLY A 48 -1.94 -6.16 14.15
C GLY A 48 -3.17 -6.63 13.37
N VAL A 49 -3.30 -6.22 12.11
CA VAL A 49 -4.38 -6.67 11.21
C VAL A 49 -4.37 -8.19 11.04
N LEU A 50 -3.21 -8.77 10.74
CA LEU A 50 -3.08 -10.22 10.54
C LEU A 50 -3.42 -11.01 11.81
N HIS A 51 -2.99 -10.54 12.97
CA HIS A 51 -3.27 -11.20 14.23
C HIS A 51 -4.75 -11.07 14.65
N SER A 52 -5.31 -9.85 14.57
CA SER A 52 -6.63 -9.55 15.12
C SER A 52 -7.78 -9.92 14.17
N LEU A 53 -7.59 -9.85 12.84
CA LEU A 53 -8.64 -10.14 11.86
C LEU A 53 -8.52 -11.53 11.20
N TYR A 54 -7.31 -12.11 11.19
CA TYR A 54 -6.99 -13.37 10.51
C TYR A 54 -6.25 -14.37 11.41
N GLY A 55 -6.17 -14.09 12.72
CA GLY A 55 -5.60 -15.01 13.70
C GLY A 55 -6.42 -16.29 13.84
N THR A 56 -5.91 -17.21 14.67
CA THR A 56 -6.56 -18.50 14.94
C THR A 56 -7.98 -18.38 15.50
N HIS A 57 -8.28 -17.26 16.16
CA HIS A 57 -9.62 -16.91 16.63
C HIS A 57 -10.16 -15.73 15.82
N ASN A 58 -11.03 -16.00 14.86
CA ASN A 58 -11.68 -14.95 14.10
C ASN A 58 -12.70 -14.21 14.99
N PRO A 59 -12.67 -12.87 15.03
CA PRO A 59 -13.66 -12.10 15.77
C PRO A 59 -15.05 -12.28 15.16
N THR A 60 -16.07 -12.23 16.01
CA THR A 60 -17.48 -12.12 15.59
C THR A 60 -17.69 -10.83 14.77
N GLU A 61 -18.79 -10.74 14.00
CA GLU A 61 -19.04 -9.64 13.05
C GLU A 61 -18.97 -8.24 13.67
N ALA A 62 -19.64 -7.98 14.80
CA ALA A 62 -19.62 -6.68 15.47
C ALA A 62 -18.21 -6.20 15.93
N PRO A 63 -17.40 -7.00 16.65
CA PRO A 63 -16.04 -6.61 17.01
C PRO A 63 -15.10 -6.51 15.79
N ARG A 64 -15.36 -7.25 14.71
CA ARG A 64 -14.60 -7.13 13.46
C ARG A 64 -14.73 -5.74 12.83
N VAL A 65 -15.95 -5.20 12.70
CA VAL A 65 -16.17 -3.86 12.13
C VAL A 65 -15.43 -2.77 12.91
N LEU A 66 -15.45 -2.85 14.25
CA LEU A 66 -14.75 -1.89 15.10
C LEU A 66 -13.23 -1.95 14.91
N LEU A 67 -12.66 -3.16 14.83
CA LEU A 67 -11.23 -3.37 14.57
C LEU A 67 -10.83 -2.88 13.18
N GLU A 68 -11.63 -3.16 12.15
CA GLU A 68 -11.38 -2.68 10.79
C GLU A 68 -11.37 -1.16 10.72
N LYS A 69 -12.34 -0.51 11.37
CA LYS A 69 -12.39 0.96 11.46
C LYS A 69 -11.16 1.53 12.17
N GLN A 70 -10.74 0.91 13.28
CA GLN A 70 -9.52 1.31 13.99
C GLN A 70 -8.29 1.20 13.09
N PHE A 71 -8.07 0.04 12.45
CA PHE A 71 -6.91 -0.15 11.58
C PHE A 71 -6.94 0.74 10.34
N ASN A 72 -8.11 1.02 9.77
CA ASN A 72 -8.24 1.99 8.69
C ASN A 72 -7.82 3.39 9.15
N ASN A 73 -8.21 3.83 10.36
CA ASN A 73 -7.77 5.11 10.91
C ASN A 73 -6.26 5.16 11.13
N ASP A 74 -5.66 4.14 11.77
CA ASP A 74 -4.22 4.05 12.00
C ASP A 74 -3.45 4.13 10.67
N LEU A 75 -3.98 3.49 9.63
CA LEU A 75 -3.38 3.46 8.30
C LEU A 75 -3.50 4.80 7.58
N GLN A 76 -4.63 5.51 7.73
CA GLN A 76 -4.79 6.89 7.22
C GLN A 76 -3.85 7.87 7.93
N GLU A 77 -3.71 7.75 9.25
CA GLU A 77 -2.78 8.58 10.01
C GLU A 77 -1.34 8.38 9.51
N TRP A 78 -0.92 7.13 9.35
CA TRP A 78 0.36 6.80 8.75
C TRP A 78 0.53 7.40 7.34
N ARG A 79 -0.51 7.34 6.49
CA ARG A 79 -0.49 7.91 5.13
C ARG A 79 -0.32 9.41 5.11
N CYS A 80 -0.94 10.11 6.06
CA CYS A 80 -0.81 11.56 6.22
C CYS A 80 0.61 11.96 6.64
N GLN A 81 1.20 11.22 7.59
CA GLN A 81 2.56 11.48 8.06
C GLN A 81 3.62 11.33 6.94
N ILE A 82 3.45 10.35 6.06
CA ILE A 82 4.38 10.07 4.97
C ILE A 82 3.99 10.78 3.65
N ALA A 83 2.86 11.50 3.60
CA ALA A 83 2.38 12.15 2.38
C ALA A 83 3.44 13.06 1.71
N PRO A 84 4.20 13.89 2.44
CA PRO A 84 5.25 14.70 1.82
C PRO A 84 6.30 13.85 1.10
N PHE A 85 6.60 12.64 1.59
CA PHE A 85 7.56 11.73 0.96
C PHE A 85 6.96 10.96 -0.23
N LEU A 86 5.70 10.52 -0.13
CA LEU A 86 5.04 9.78 -1.21
C LEU A 86 4.61 10.69 -2.37
N ASP A 87 4.15 11.90 -2.03
CA ASP A 87 3.52 12.86 -2.94
C ASP A 87 4.46 14.02 -3.32
N ALA A 88 5.68 14.08 -2.77
CA ALA A 88 6.72 15.04 -3.17
C ALA A 88 6.75 15.18 -4.70
N SER A 89 6.66 16.44 -5.14
CA SER A 89 6.41 16.82 -6.52
C SER A 89 7.22 15.95 -7.48
N GLN A 90 6.49 15.30 -8.38
CA GLN A 90 6.94 14.22 -9.25
C GLN A 90 8.03 14.64 -10.27
N VAL A 91 8.64 15.81 -10.12
CA VAL A 91 9.46 16.47 -11.16
C VAL A 91 10.91 16.75 -10.71
N GLU A 92 11.20 17.07 -9.45
CA GLU A 92 12.57 17.50 -9.08
C GLU A 92 13.43 16.37 -8.47
N LEU A 93 12.90 15.56 -7.55
CA LEU A 93 13.68 14.52 -6.85
C LEU A 93 13.71 13.17 -7.57
N LYS A 94 12.64 12.80 -8.28
CA LYS A 94 12.56 11.51 -9.01
C LYS A 94 13.54 11.45 -10.19
N PHE A 95 13.80 12.59 -10.83
CA PHE A 95 14.82 12.70 -11.88
C PHE A 95 16.24 12.60 -11.34
N LEU A 96 16.47 12.98 -10.07
CA LEU A 96 17.81 13.02 -9.48
C LEU A 96 18.20 11.71 -8.80
N LEU A 97 17.25 10.92 -8.28
CA LEU A 97 17.55 9.71 -7.48
C LEU A 97 16.57 8.55 -7.73
N PRO A 98 16.90 7.59 -8.62
CA PRO A 98 16.10 6.38 -8.87
C PRO A 98 15.78 5.54 -7.62
N MET A 99 16.62 5.65 -6.59
CA MET A 99 16.40 4.97 -5.29
C MET A 99 15.19 5.53 -4.55
N PHE A 100 14.94 6.83 -4.63
CA PHE A 100 13.78 7.47 -4.00
C PHE A 100 12.48 6.96 -4.62
N GLU A 101 12.43 6.86 -5.95
CA GLU A 101 11.26 6.33 -6.66
C GLU A 101 10.96 4.88 -6.25
N ARG A 102 12.00 4.04 -6.15
CA ARG A 102 11.85 2.64 -5.70
C ARG A 102 11.28 2.56 -4.27
N GLN A 103 11.79 3.38 -3.35
CA GLN A 103 11.31 3.41 -1.96
C GLN A 103 9.86 3.89 -1.86
N SER A 104 9.52 4.99 -2.57
CA SER A 104 8.16 5.54 -2.62
C SER A 104 7.17 4.55 -3.24
N ASN A 105 7.54 3.87 -4.33
CA ASN A 105 6.70 2.83 -4.93
C ASN A 105 6.47 1.67 -3.96
N MET A 106 7.52 1.17 -3.29
CA MET A 106 7.42 0.06 -2.35
C MET A 106 6.49 0.39 -1.17
N LEU A 107 6.64 1.58 -0.59
CA LEU A 107 5.80 2.05 0.51
C LEU A 107 4.34 2.26 0.08
N SER A 108 4.13 2.85 -1.11
CA SER A 108 2.79 3.02 -1.70
C SER A 108 2.09 1.68 -1.92
N LEU A 109 2.81 0.68 -2.45
CA LEU A 109 2.30 -0.68 -2.63
C LEU A 109 1.97 -1.35 -1.30
N ALA A 110 2.86 -1.22 -0.30
CA ALA A 110 2.65 -1.79 1.02
C ALA A 110 1.42 -1.20 1.72
N TYR A 111 1.24 0.11 1.64
CA TYR A 111 0.05 0.80 2.14
C TYR A 111 -1.22 0.30 1.45
N ALA A 112 -1.26 0.30 0.11
CA ALA A 112 -2.43 -0.16 -0.63
C ALA A 112 -2.75 -1.63 -0.34
N HIS A 113 -1.73 -2.47 -0.17
CA HIS A 113 -1.92 -3.86 0.23
C HIS A 113 -2.51 -3.98 1.65
N ALA A 114 -2.10 -3.13 2.60
CA ALA A 114 -2.69 -3.08 3.93
C ALA A 114 -4.18 -2.69 3.88
N VAL A 115 -4.56 -1.71 3.04
CA VAL A 115 -5.98 -1.35 2.81
C VAL A 115 -6.77 -2.56 2.29
N ILE A 116 -6.23 -3.30 1.33
CA ILE A 116 -6.86 -4.54 0.84
C ILE A 116 -6.99 -5.57 1.97
N LEU A 117 -5.95 -5.76 2.79
CA LEU A 117 -6.00 -6.75 3.86
C LEU A 117 -7.12 -6.46 4.86
N ILE A 118 -7.36 -5.19 5.19
CA ILE A 118 -8.41 -4.77 6.13
C ILE A 118 -9.80 -4.95 5.47
N ASN A 119 -9.99 -4.42 4.27
CA ASN A 119 -11.32 -4.25 3.69
C ASN A 119 -11.79 -5.42 2.79
N ARG A 120 -10.93 -6.38 2.46
CA ARG A 120 -11.30 -7.52 1.58
C ARG A 120 -12.48 -8.35 2.07
N GLY A 121 -12.71 -8.38 3.38
CA GLY A 121 -13.84 -9.10 3.98
C GLY A 121 -15.17 -8.66 3.41
N TRP A 122 -15.33 -7.36 3.15
CA TRP A 122 -16.55 -6.74 2.61
C TRP A 122 -16.77 -7.05 1.14
N VAL A 123 -15.71 -6.96 0.34
CA VAL A 123 -15.75 -7.35 -1.09
C VAL A 123 -16.20 -8.81 -1.25
N LEU A 124 -15.73 -9.69 -0.34
CA LEU A 124 -16.06 -11.11 -0.35
C LEU A 124 -17.41 -11.43 0.32
N SER A 125 -17.85 -10.66 1.31
CA SER A 125 -19.14 -10.87 1.99
C SER A 125 -20.31 -10.42 1.12
N GLU A 126 -20.13 -9.38 0.28
CA GLU A 126 -21.13 -8.98 -0.72
C GLU A 126 -21.41 -10.07 -1.77
N LEU A 127 -20.49 -11.02 -2.00
CA LEU A 127 -20.78 -12.21 -2.79
C LEU A 127 -21.77 -13.16 -2.10
N LYS A 128 -21.73 -13.24 -0.77
CA LYS A 128 -22.61 -14.12 0.02
C LYS A 128 -24.01 -13.53 0.20
N TYR A 129 -24.12 -12.20 0.26
CA TYR A 129 -25.35 -11.49 0.58
C TYR A 129 -25.87 -10.62 -0.58
N SER A 130 -25.67 -11.03 -1.83
CA SER A 130 -25.99 -10.24 -3.03
C SER A 130 -27.44 -9.76 -3.15
N TYR A 131 -28.34 -10.26 -2.29
CA TYR A 131 -29.77 -9.93 -2.23
C TYR A 131 -30.17 -8.89 -1.16
N LEU A 132 -29.27 -8.52 -0.23
CA LEU A 132 -29.63 -7.62 0.88
C LEU A 132 -29.33 -6.14 0.64
N GLY A 133 -28.58 -5.81 -0.41
CA GLY A 133 -28.19 -4.44 -0.72
C GLY A 133 -27.19 -3.89 0.32
N PRO A 134 -26.08 -3.27 -0.11
CA PRO A 134 -25.09 -2.83 0.86
C PRO A 134 -25.58 -1.64 1.68
N GLY A 135 -25.27 -1.61 2.98
CA GLY A 135 -25.34 -0.39 3.78
C GLY A 135 -24.36 0.67 3.27
N GLU A 136 -24.57 1.95 3.60
CA GLU A 136 -23.71 3.05 3.12
C GLU A 136 -22.24 2.89 3.54
N ASP A 137 -21.98 2.45 4.77
CA ASP A 137 -20.62 2.21 5.27
C ASP A 137 -19.92 1.07 4.48
N MET A 138 -20.65 0.00 4.14
CA MET A 138 -20.12 -1.13 3.37
C MET A 138 -19.72 -0.71 1.95
N ARG A 139 -20.46 0.21 1.31
CA ARG A 139 -20.10 0.76 0.00
C ARG A 139 -18.79 1.55 0.06
N SER A 140 -18.56 2.28 1.15
CA SER A 140 -17.33 3.05 1.36
C SER A 140 -16.11 2.14 1.48
N ASP A 141 -16.20 1.07 2.26
CA ASP A 141 -15.09 0.13 2.48
C ASP A 141 -14.76 -0.68 1.21
N VAL A 142 -15.78 -1.08 0.45
CA VAL A 142 -15.60 -1.73 -0.87
C VAL A 142 -14.91 -0.77 -1.85
N SER A 143 -15.33 0.50 -1.89
CA SER A 143 -14.72 1.52 -2.74
C SER A 143 -13.26 1.79 -2.37
N ALA A 144 -12.94 1.85 -1.07
CA ALA A 144 -11.57 1.99 -0.58
C ALA A 144 -10.70 0.80 -0.99
N CYS A 145 -11.21 -0.43 -0.85
CA CYS A 145 -10.52 -1.65 -1.27
C CYS A 145 -10.27 -1.66 -2.80
N LEU A 146 -11.25 -1.27 -3.60
CA LEU A 146 -11.14 -1.19 -5.05
C LEU A 146 -10.12 -0.14 -5.49
N SER A 147 -10.18 1.05 -4.89
CA SER A 147 -9.24 2.14 -5.15
C SER A 147 -7.80 1.74 -4.81
N ALA A 148 -7.61 1.02 -3.70
CA ALA A 148 -6.30 0.49 -3.32
C ALA A 148 -5.79 -0.56 -4.32
N ALA A 149 -6.64 -1.49 -4.77
CA ALA A 149 -6.29 -2.47 -5.78
C ALA A 149 -5.87 -1.80 -7.10
N LEU A 150 -6.64 -0.81 -7.57
CA LEU A 150 -6.27 -0.05 -8.76
C LEU A 150 -4.95 0.70 -8.60
N SER A 151 -4.68 1.29 -7.43
CA SER A 151 -3.41 1.96 -7.15
C SER A 151 -2.21 1.01 -7.29
N ILE A 152 -2.36 -0.24 -6.81
CA ILE A 152 -1.36 -1.30 -7.01
C ILE A 152 -1.15 -1.59 -8.50
N LEU A 153 -2.23 -1.84 -9.25
CA LEU A 153 -2.13 -2.14 -10.69
C LEU A 153 -1.46 -1.00 -11.48
N HIS A 154 -1.79 0.26 -11.17
CA HIS A 154 -1.18 1.42 -11.82
C HIS A 154 0.30 1.56 -11.45
N THR A 155 0.66 1.34 -10.17
CA THR A 155 2.04 1.42 -9.70
C THR A 155 2.90 0.33 -10.33
N ILE A 156 2.41 -0.92 -10.37
CA ILE A 156 3.07 -2.04 -11.05
C ILE A 156 3.23 -1.74 -12.54
N ASN A 157 2.18 -1.26 -13.22
CA ASN A 157 2.28 -0.93 -14.63
C ASN A 157 3.35 0.16 -14.89
N ARG A 158 3.43 1.20 -14.04
CA ARG A 158 4.46 2.24 -14.13
C ARG A 158 5.85 1.66 -13.93
N MET A 159 6.04 0.83 -12.91
CA MET A 159 7.32 0.18 -12.65
C MET A 159 7.74 -0.73 -13.82
N PHE A 160 6.80 -1.45 -14.43
CA PHE A 160 7.07 -2.30 -15.59
C PHE A 160 7.50 -1.48 -16.80
N GLN A 161 6.78 -0.39 -17.11
CA GLN A 161 7.13 0.51 -18.22
C GLN A 161 8.49 1.19 -18.05
N ALA A 162 8.91 1.44 -16.81
CA ALA A 162 10.23 1.99 -16.49
C ALA A 162 11.37 0.93 -16.51
N ASN A 163 11.11 -0.31 -16.98
CA ASN A 163 12.01 -1.46 -16.87
C ASN A 163 12.49 -1.73 -15.43
N GLY A 164 11.66 -1.36 -14.45
CA GLY A 164 12.01 -1.35 -13.03
C GLY A 164 11.53 -2.56 -12.25
N ILE A 165 10.94 -3.59 -12.89
CA ILE A 165 10.51 -4.81 -12.19
C ILE A 165 11.47 -5.96 -12.51
N PHE A 166 12.24 -6.35 -11.50
CA PHE A 166 13.09 -7.53 -11.51
C PHE A 166 12.37 -8.74 -10.87
N PRO A 167 12.71 -9.98 -11.27
CA PRO A 167 12.20 -11.19 -10.62
C PRO A 167 12.40 -11.24 -9.09
N ALA A 168 13.41 -10.54 -8.58
CA ALA A 168 13.68 -10.41 -7.14
C ALA A 168 12.56 -9.67 -6.36
N TYR A 169 11.63 -8.98 -7.02
CA TYR A 169 10.52 -8.28 -6.37
C TYR A 169 9.28 -9.18 -6.15
N TRP A 170 9.49 -10.35 -5.57
CA TRP A 170 8.41 -11.31 -5.26
C TRP A 170 7.27 -10.67 -4.44
N PHE A 171 7.61 -9.72 -3.55
CA PHE A 171 6.62 -9.01 -2.75
C PHE A 171 5.69 -8.14 -3.60
N THR A 172 6.23 -7.42 -4.61
CA THR A 172 5.43 -6.65 -5.56
C THR A 172 4.53 -7.54 -6.39
N GLN A 173 5.01 -8.71 -6.82
CA GLN A 173 4.22 -9.70 -7.56
C GLN A 173 3.07 -10.23 -6.70
N TYR A 174 3.33 -10.56 -5.43
CA TYR A 174 2.32 -11.00 -4.47
C TYR A 174 1.24 -9.93 -4.25
N GLN A 175 1.65 -8.68 -4.04
CA GLN A 175 0.70 -7.57 -3.90
C GLN A 175 -0.14 -7.36 -5.15
N GLY A 176 0.48 -7.48 -6.33
CA GLY A 176 -0.22 -7.43 -7.62
C GLY A 176 -1.24 -8.56 -7.78
N PHE A 177 -0.88 -9.78 -7.42
CA PHE A 177 -1.81 -10.92 -7.39
C PHE A 177 -3.01 -10.65 -6.48
N CYS A 178 -2.78 -10.18 -5.25
CA CYS A 178 -3.85 -9.81 -4.33
C CYS A 178 -4.79 -8.75 -4.93
N ALA A 179 -4.24 -7.72 -5.58
CA ALA A 179 -5.03 -6.69 -6.24
C ALA A 179 -5.85 -7.24 -7.42
N ILE A 180 -5.26 -8.09 -8.27
CA ILE A 180 -5.94 -8.74 -9.39
C ILE A 180 -7.16 -9.54 -8.91
N VAL A 181 -7.01 -10.32 -7.85
CA VAL A 181 -8.10 -11.12 -7.27
C VAL A 181 -9.26 -10.22 -6.82
N ILE A 182 -8.98 -9.09 -6.17
CA ILE A 182 -10.02 -8.12 -5.75
C ILE A 182 -10.74 -7.55 -6.97
N ILE A 183 -10.01 -7.13 -8.02
CA ILE A 183 -10.62 -6.56 -9.23
C ILE A 183 -11.48 -7.61 -9.95
N TYR A 184 -10.99 -8.83 -10.16
CA TYR A 184 -11.79 -9.88 -10.79
C TYR A 184 -13.04 -10.22 -9.99
N THR A 185 -12.91 -10.32 -8.66
CA THR A 185 -14.05 -10.59 -7.78
C THR A 185 -15.12 -9.50 -7.91
N TYR A 186 -14.72 -8.23 -7.88
CA TYR A 186 -15.63 -7.10 -8.01
C TYR A 186 -16.28 -7.04 -9.41
N THR A 187 -15.48 -7.17 -10.47
CA THR A 187 -15.98 -7.05 -11.85
C THR A 187 -16.93 -8.17 -12.25
N ILE A 188 -16.69 -9.41 -11.79
CA ILE A 188 -17.62 -10.53 -12.00
C ILE A 188 -18.97 -10.24 -11.33
N ARG A 189 -18.96 -9.66 -10.13
CA ARG A 189 -20.16 -9.29 -9.39
C ARG A 189 -20.92 -8.14 -10.08
N ALA A 190 -20.23 -7.05 -10.37
CA ALA A 190 -20.84 -5.81 -10.86
C ALA A 190 -21.08 -5.80 -12.38
N TRP A 191 -20.79 -6.90 -13.09
CA TRP A 191 -20.90 -6.98 -14.54
C TRP A 191 -22.28 -6.56 -15.05
N SER A 192 -23.36 -6.98 -14.39
CA SER A 192 -24.72 -6.64 -14.82
C SER A 192 -25.11 -5.17 -14.58
N GLU A 193 -24.40 -4.45 -13.72
CA GLU A 193 -24.75 -3.09 -13.31
C GLU A 193 -24.03 -2.03 -14.16
N ASP A 194 -22.72 -2.20 -14.38
CA ASP A 194 -21.89 -1.27 -15.17
C ASP A 194 -20.81 -2.01 -15.97
N ASN A 195 -21.20 -2.45 -17.16
CA ASN A 195 -20.35 -3.21 -18.07
C ASN A 195 -19.10 -2.43 -18.51
N GLU A 196 -19.19 -1.12 -18.75
CA GLU A 196 -18.06 -0.34 -19.27
C GLU A 196 -17.00 -0.13 -18.17
N PHE A 197 -17.44 0.24 -16.97
CA PHE A 197 -16.56 0.34 -15.81
C PHE A 197 -15.91 -1.01 -15.52
N CYS A 198 -16.68 -2.09 -15.47
CA CYS A 198 -16.17 -3.42 -15.20
C CYS A 198 -15.14 -3.86 -16.26
N LEU A 199 -15.41 -3.63 -17.54
CA LEU A 199 -14.50 -3.99 -18.62
C LEU A 199 -13.16 -3.23 -18.53
N LYS A 200 -13.19 -1.94 -18.20
CA LYS A 200 -11.97 -1.14 -18.00
C LYS A 200 -11.10 -1.71 -16.87
N HIS A 201 -11.72 -2.07 -15.75
CA HIS A 201 -11.03 -2.58 -14.57
C HIS A 201 -10.49 -3.99 -14.82
N PHE A 202 -11.30 -4.83 -15.49
CA PHE A 202 -10.90 -6.16 -15.91
C PHE A 202 -9.65 -6.13 -16.81
N ARG A 203 -9.63 -5.25 -17.83
CA ARG A 203 -8.45 -5.08 -18.70
C ARG A 203 -7.21 -4.61 -17.95
N ALA A 204 -7.37 -3.75 -16.94
CA ALA A 204 -6.25 -3.31 -16.11
C ALA A 204 -5.65 -4.49 -15.31
N ALA A 205 -6.50 -5.38 -14.79
CA ALA A 205 -6.08 -6.58 -14.08
C ALA A 205 -5.39 -7.59 -15.02
N GLU A 206 -5.97 -7.84 -16.21
CA GLU A 206 -5.40 -8.73 -17.24
C GLU A 206 -4.01 -8.28 -17.69
N ARG A 207 -3.83 -6.97 -17.88
CA ARG A 207 -2.51 -6.40 -18.18
C ARG A 207 -1.51 -6.66 -17.07
N CYS A 208 -1.88 -6.40 -15.82
CA CYS A 208 -1.00 -6.63 -14.67
C CYS A 208 -0.67 -8.12 -14.51
N GLN A 209 -1.63 -9.01 -14.76
CA GLN A 209 -1.43 -10.46 -14.75
C GLN A 209 -0.40 -10.87 -15.80
N SER A 210 -0.53 -10.36 -17.03
CA SER A 210 0.42 -10.63 -18.12
C SER A 210 1.82 -10.13 -17.78
N GLN A 211 1.94 -8.96 -17.16
CA GLN A 211 3.21 -8.41 -16.68
C GLN A 211 3.85 -9.32 -15.63
N ILE A 212 3.10 -9.72 -14.59
CA ILE A 212 3.61 -10.62 -13.54
C ILE A 212 4.04 -11.96 -14.14
N ALA A 213 3.24 -12.54 -15.05
CA ALA A 213 3.56 -13.80 -15.70
C ALA A 213 4.86 -13.73 -16.52
N SER A 214 5.11 -12.60 -17.21
CA SER A 214 6.33 -12.42 -18.00
C SER A 214 7.61 -12.32 -17.16
N ILE A 215 7.50 -11.93 -15.88
CA ILE A 215 8.65 -11.82 -14.96
C ILE A 215 8.98 -13.17 -14.29
N ALA A 216 8.02 -14.10 -14.27
CA ALA A 216 8.18 -15.42 -13.64
C ALA A 216 8.80 -16.47 -14.59
N GLN A 217 9.07 -16.12 -15.84
CA GLN A 217 9.73 -16.95 -16.86
C GLN A 217 11.23 -16.67 -16.91
#